data_AF-A0A6P8B531-F1
#
_entry.id   AF-A0A6P8B531-F1
#
_cell.length_a   1.000
_cell.length_b   1.000
_cell.length_c   1.000
_cell.angle_alpha   90.00
_cell.angle_beta   90.00
_cell.angle_gamma   90.00
#
_symmetry.space_group_name_H-M   'P 1'
#
loop_
_entity.id
_entity.type
_entity.pdbx_description
1 polymer ?
#
loop_
_entity_poly.entity_id
_entity_poly.type
_entity_poly.pdbx_seq_one_letter_code
_entity_poly.pdbx_strand_id
1 'polypeptide(L)'
;MVPLGDISLDSSDYDEVKFIKASFVFRSALDKESGRIGSNASGSLVMTVRNEGDDCEAFPLTARQDEWLAGRRADVDIDAYYDGLAELGYGYIGPFRGLASLQRRLGSAKGKIGHELESQEDLENHPLLFHPAMLDTSIHALF
;
A
#
# COMPACT_ATOMS: atom_id res chain seq x y z
N MET A 1 -4.65 21.09 -3.40
CA MET A 1 -5.62 20.54 -2.44
C MET A 1 -6.67 19.76 -3.24
N VAL A 2 -6.50 18.44 -3.37
CA VAL A 2 -7.53 17.57 -3.98
C VAL A 2 -8.64 17.43 -2.95
N PRO A 3 -9.90 17.77 -3.26
CA PRO A 3 -10.99 17.52 -2.31
C PRO A 3 -11.04 16.01 -2.05
N LEU A 4 -10.79 15.60 -0.81
CA LEU A 4 -11.09 14.25 -0.35
C LEU A 4 -12.57 14.02 -0.60
N GLY A 5 -12.88 13.17 -1.59
CA GLY A 5 -14.25 12.90 -2.04
C GLY A 5 -15.13 12.37 -0.91
N ASP A 6 -16.44 12.56 -1.03
CA ASP A 6 -17.52 12.17 -0.12
C ASP A 6 -17.14 11.09 0.92
N ILE A 7 -16.56 11.53 2.05
CA ILE A 7 -16.27 10.66 3.20
C ILE A 7 -17.51 10.62 4.08
N SER A 8 -18.22 9.50 4.08
CA SER A 8 -19.28 9.23 5.06
C SER A 8 -18.70 8.42 6.21
N LEU A 9 -18.89 8.88 7.45
CA LEU A 9 -18.43 8.21 8.66
C LEU A 9 -19.60 7.55 9.37
N ASP A 10 -19.44 6.29 9.74
CA ASP A 10 -20.36 5.56 10.62
C ASP A 10 -19.55 4.92 11.76
N SER A 11 -19.98 5.17 12.99
CA SER A 11 -19.32 4.67 14.21
C SER A 11 -20.28 3.78 14.98
N SER A 12 -19.86 2.56 15.29
CA SER A 12 -20.64 1.61 16.08
C SER A 12 -19.77 1.00 17.18
N ASP A 13 -20.28 1.00 18.41
CA ASP A 13 -19.66 0.35 19.55
C ASP A 13 -20.24 -1.07 19.69
N TYR A 14 -19.42 -2.09 19.48
CA TYR A 14 -19.74 -3.49 19.77
C TYR A 14 -18.53 -4.13 20.47
N ASP A 15 -18.76 -4.79 21.61
CA ASP A 15 -17.74 -5.55 22.36
C ASP A 15 -16.42 -4.79 22.63
N GLU A 16 -16.50 -3.61 23.25
CA GLU A 16 -15.34 -2.80 23.66
C GLU A 16 -14.40 -2.36 22.54
N VAL A 17 -14.65 -2.66 21.26
CA VAL A 17 -13.80 -2.22 20.15
C VAL A 17 -14.54 -1.18 19.31
N LYS A 18 -13.94 0.01 19.18
CA LYS A 18 -14.50 1.10 18.38
C LYS A 18 -14.13 0.90 16.92
N PHE A 19 -15.12 0.87 16.04
CA PHE A 19 -14.89 0.83 14.59
C PHE A 19 -15.37 2.12 13.93
N ILE A 20 -14.56 2.65 13.03
CA ILE A 20 -14.92 3.75 12.14
C ILE A 20 -15.00 3.18 10.73
N LYS A 21 -16.18 3.26 10.11
CA LYS A 21 -16.37 2.93 8.70
C LYS A 21 -16.36 4.22 7.89
N ALA A 22 -15.57 4.24 6.82
CA ALA A 22 -15.54 5.29 5.84
C ALA A 22 -15.76 4.72 4.45
N SER A 23 -16.42 5.46 3.56
CA SER A 23 -16.38 5.18 2.12
C SER A 23 -15.73 6.35 1.41
N PHE A 24 -15.03 6.10 0.30
CA PHE A 24 -14.32 7.13 -0.45
C PHE A 24 -14.49 6.92 -1.96
N VAL A 25 -14.39 8.02 -2.70
CA VAL A 25 -14.30 8.03 -4.16
C VAL A 25 -13.25 9.06 -4.59
N PHE A 26 -12.25 8.61 -5.34
CA PHE A 26 -11.28 9.48 -6.00
C PHE A 26 -11.70 9.77 -7.43
N ARG A 27 -11.76 11.05 -7.77
CA ARG A 27 -12.16 11.53 -9.08
C ARG A 27 -11.12 12.49 -9.64
N SER A 28 -10.96 12.49 -10.96
CA SER A 28 -10.15 13.51 -11.65
C SER A 28 -10.79 13.90 -12.97
N ALA A 29 -10.42 15.09 -13.47
CA ALA A 29 -10.75 15.47 -14.83
C ALA A 29 -10.07 14.50 -15.82
N LEU A 30 -10.80 14.06 -16.83
CA LEU A 30 -10.28 13.15 -17.86
C LEU A 30 -9.44 13.88 -18.90
N ASP A 31 -9.78 15.15 -19.14
CA ASP A 31 -9.04 16.06 -19.99
C ASP A 31 -9.28 17.50 -19.50
N LYS A 32 -8.51 18.46 -20.01
CA LYS A 32 -8.55 19.85 -19.56
C LYS A 32 -9.75 20.65 -20.07
N GLU A 33 -10.45 20.16 -21.10
CA GLU A 33 -11.39 20.98 -21.89
C GLU A 33 -12.85 20.54 -21.74
N SER A 34 -13.10 19.26 -21.50
CA SER A 34 -14.45 18.68 -21.50
C SER A 34 -15.22 18.94 -20.21
N GLY A 35 -14.53 19.35 -19.14
CA GLY A 35 -15.11 19.46 -17.79
C GLY A 35 -15.61 18.12 -17.24
N ARG A 36 -15.29 17.00 -17.90
CA ARG A 36 -15.76 15.67 -17.50
C ARG A 36 -14.87 15.14 -16.38
N ILE A 37 -15.50 14.83 -15.26
CA ILE A 37 -14.86 14.22 -14.11
C ILE A 37 -15.14 12.72 -14.13
N GLY A 38 -14.08 11.92 -14.27
CA GLY A 38 -14.12 10.47 -14.16
C GLY A 38 -13.92 10.01 -12.72
N SER A 39 -14.47 8.85 -12.38
CA SER A 39 -14.15 8.15 -11.13
C SER A 39 -12.98 7.21 -11.38
N ASN A 40 -11.90 7.36 -10.61
CA ASN A 40 -10.67 6.59 -10.77
C ASN A 40 -10.63 5.39 -9.82
N ALA A 41 -11.07 5.60 -8.58
CA ALA A 41 -11.09 4.57 -7.55
C ALA A 41 -12.20 4.87 -6.55
N SER A 42 -12.76 3.83 -5.95
CA SER A 42 -13.69 3.94 -4.84
C SER A 42 -13.56 2.72 -3.94
N GLY A 43 -13.88 2.87 -2.68
CA GLY A 43 -13.82 1.76 -1.74
C GLY A 43 -14.39 2.13 -0.38
N SER A 44 -14.30 1.17 0.53
CA SER A 44 -14.67 1.33 1.92
C SER A 44 -13.49 0.98 2.81
N LEU A 45 -13.29 1.76 3.86
CA LEU A 45 -12.28 1.57 4.88
C LEU A 45 -12.99 1.27 6.20
N VAL A 46 -12.50 0.27 6.93
CA VAL A 46 -12.92 0.02 8.31
C VAL A 46 -11.67 0.18 9.17
N MET A 47 -11.69 1.15 10.06
CA MET A 47 -10.60 1.41 11.00
C MET A 47 -11.02 0.92 12.38
N THR A 48 -10.16 0.12 12.98
CA THR A 48 -10.30 -0.28 14.38
C THR A 48 -9.53 0.72 15.23
N VAL A 49 -10.22 1.40 16.14
CA VAL A 49 -9.63 2.36 17.07
C VAL A 49 -9.45 1.68 18.41
N ARG A 50 -8.21 1.67 18.89
CA ARG A 50 -7.87 1.17 20.21
C ARG A 50 -8.45 2.10 21.29
N ASN A 51 -8.95 1.52 22.38
CA ASN A 51 -9.40 2.30 23.52
C ASN A 51 -8.22 2.84 24.35
N GLU A 52 -8.44 3.96 25.01
CA GLU A 52 -7.53 4.45 26.04
C GLU A 52 -7.48 3.43 27.20
N GLY A 53 -6.29 2.91 27.52
CA GLY A 53 -6.05 1.92 28.58
C GLY A 53 -5.83 0.48 28.11
N ASP A 54 -5.83 0.23 26.81
CA ASP A 54 -5.59 -1.09 26.23
C ASP A 54 -4.07 -1.30 25.96
N ASP A 55 -3.37 -1.87 26.95
CA ASP A 55 -1.91 -2.10 26.94
C ASP A 55 -1.48 -3.27 26.02
N CYS A 56 -2.39 -3.81 25.19
CA CYS A 56 -2.06 -4.92 24.32
C CYS A 56 -1.15 -4.48 23.15
N GLU A 57 0.16 -4.75 23.24
CA GLU A 57 1.14 -4.57 22.14
C GLU A 57 0.88 -5.48 20.93
N ALA A 58 -0.19 -6.28 20.95
CA ALA A 58 -0.55 -7.16 19.86
C ALA A 58 -1.04 -6.35 18.65
N PHE A 59 -0.26 -6.35 17.57
CA PHE A 59 -0.75 -5.92 16.27
C PHE A 59 -1.97 -6.75 15.87
N PRO A 60 -3.07 -6.13 15.39
CA PRO A 60 -4.26 -6.87 14.97
C PRO A 60 -4.00 -7.78 13.76
N LEU A 61 -2.90 -7.55 13.05
CA LEU A 61 -2.46 -8.38 11.93
C LEU A 61 -1.53 -9.47 12.46
N THR A 62 -2.01 -10.71 12.47
CA THR A 62 -1.18 -11.88 12.76
C THR A 62 -0.02 -11.93 11.77
N ALA A 63 1.20 -12.09 12.28
CA ALA A 63 2.36 -12.34 11.43
C ALA A 63 2.07 -13.54 10.51
N ARG A 64 2.36 -13.39 9.22
CA ARG A 64 2.05 -14.43 8.23
C ARG A 64 2.79 -15.72 8.63
N GLN A 65 2.06 -16.77 8.97
CA GLN A 65 2.62 -18.01 9.50
C GLN A 65 3.61 -18.66 8.52
N ASP A 66 4.73 -19.14 9.05
CA ASP A 66 5.84 -19.75 8.29
C ASP A 66 5.47 -21.07 7.59
N GLU A 67 4.36 -21.72 7.96
CA GLU A 67 3.94 -22.98 7.33
C GLU A 67 3.62 -22.82 5.84
N TRP A 68 3.10 -21.66 5.42
CA TRP A 68 2.97 -21.33 3.99
C TRP A 68 4.32 -20.95 3.36
N LEU A 69 5.33 -20.59 4.15
CA LEU A 69 6.68 -20.26 3.69
C LEU A 69 7.56 -21.51 3.50
N ALA A 70 7.13 -22.68 3.98
CA ALA A 70 7.83 -23.93 3.79
C ALA A 70 7.96 -24.26 2.29
N GLY A 71 9.20 -24.24 1.78
CA GLY A 71 9.53 -24.55 0.39
C GLY A 71 10.56 -23.58 -0.18
N ARG A 72 11.52 -24.11 -0.94
CA ARG A 72 12.59 -23.32 -1.56
C ARG A 72 11.99 -22.25 -2.48
N ARG A 73 12.53 -21.04 -2.40
CA ARG A 73 12.27 -19.93 -3.32
C ARG A 73 13.56 -19.67 -4.09
N ALA A 74 13.45 -19.31 -5.36
CA ALA A 74 14.58 -18.83 -6.13
C ALA A 74 14.79 -17.35 -5.85
N ASP A 75 16.04 -16.93 -5.65
CA ASP A 75 16.40 -15.53 -5.65
C ASP A 75 16.20 -14.96 -7.06
N VAL A 76 15.66 -13.74 -7.11
CA VAL A 76 15.43 -13.00 -8.34
C VAL A 76 16.47 -11.89 -8.41
N ASP A 77 17.16 -11.80 -9.54
CA ASP A 77 18.01 -10.66 -9.86
C ASP A 77 17.12 -9.42 -10.06
N ILE A 78 17.32 -8.40 -9.22
CA ILE A 78 16.49 -7.21 -9.19
C ILE A 78 16.70 -6.34 -10.44
N ASP A 79 17.91 -6.28 -10.97
CA ASP A 79 18.19 -5.48 -12.17
C ASP A 79 17.51 -6.13 -13.37
N ALA A 80 17.70 -7.44 -13.57
CA ALA A 80 17.04 -8.18 -14.64
C ALA A 80 15.51 -8.18 -14.52
N TYR A 81 14.99 -8.16 -13.28
CA TYR A 81 13.56 -8.04 -13.02
C TYR A 81 13.00 -6.70 -13.50
N TYR A 82 13.67 -5.59 -13.18
CA TYR A 82 13.25 -4.26 -13.63
C TYR A 82 13.44 -4.07 -15.14
N ASP A 83 14.48 -4.65 -15.73
CA ASP A 83 14.67 -4.64 -17.18
C ASP A 83 13.51 -5.35 -17.88
N GLY A 84 13.09 -6.52 -17.37
CA GLY A 84 11.92 -7.24 -17.89
C GLY A 84 10.61 -6.47 -17.74
N LEU A 85 10.42 -5.75 -16.62
CA LEU A 85 9.27 -4.85 -16.45
C LEU A 85 9.30 -3.68 -17.45
N ALA A 86 10.48 -3.12 -17.72
CA ALA A 86 10.64 -2.04 -18.69
C ALA A 86 10.28 -2.49 -20.12
N GLU A 87 10.65 -3.72 -20.50
CA GLU A 87 10.24 -4.32 -21.78
C GLU A 87 8.72 -4.46 -21.92
N LEU A 88 8.01 -4.66 -20.80
CA LEU A 88 6.54 -4.71 -20.74
C LEU A 88 5.88 -3.31 -20.69
N GLY A 89 6.67 -2.24 -20.68
CA GLY A 89 6.21 -0.85 -20.63
C GLY A 89 6.18 -0.23 -19.22
N TYR A 90 6.64 -0.95 -18.20
CA TYR A 90 6.73 -0.46 -16.82
C TYR A 90 8.12 0.13 -16.54
N GLY A 91 8.31 1.40 -16.88
CA GLY A 91 9.57 2.14 -16.68
C GLY A 91 9.75 2.67 -15.25
N TYR A 92 9.82 1.78 -14.26
CA TYR A 92 9.97 2.18 -12.85
C TYR A 92 11.32 2.85 -12.58
N ILE A 93 11.28 4.03 -11.96
CA ILE A 93 12.45 4.86 -11.63
C ILE A 93 12.32 5.48 -10.23
N GLY A 94 13.46 5.91 -9.68
CA GLY A 94 13.51 6.61 -8.39
C GLY A 94 12.82 5.82 -7.27
N PRO A 95 11.94 6.45 -6.47
CA PRO A 95 11.22 5.79 -5.38
C PRO A 95 10.40 4.55 -5.80
N PHE A 96 9.93 4.50 -7.04
CA PHE A 96 9.12 3.37 -7.54
C PHE A 96 9.96 2.16 -7.96
N ARG A 97 11.29 2.32 -8.05
CA ARG A 97 12.24 1.20 -8.16
C ARG A 97 12.69 0.72 -6.77
N GLY A 98 11.70 0.45 -5.90
CA GLY A 98 11.91 0.27 -4.46
C GLY A 98 12.31 -1.14 -4.00
N LEU A 99 12.42 -2.14 -4.88
CA LEU A 99 12.77 -3.51 -4.44
C LEU A 99 14.26 -3.62 -4.08
N ALA A 100 14.52 -4.06 -2.84
CA ALA A 100 15.87 -4.38 -2.38
C ALA A 100 16.23 -5.86 -2.57
N SER A 101 15.26 -6.76 -2.46
CA SER A 101 15.45 -8.19 -2.71
C SER A 101 14.12 -8.86 -3.02
N LEU A 102 14.12 -9.91 -3.83
CA LEU A 102 12.92 -10.63 -4.22
C LEU A 102 13.22 -12.14 -4.35
N GLN A 103 12.37 -12.95 -3.76
CA GLN A 103 12.43 -14.41 -3.78
C GLN A 103 11.08 -14.97 -4.20
N ARG A 104 11.06 -15.83 -5.22
CA ARG A 104 9.81 -16.30 -5.83
C ARG A 104 9.75 -17.81 -5.96
N ARG A 105 8.51 -18.30 -5.97
CA ARG A 105 8.13 -19.66 -6.36
C ARG A 105 6.70 -19.60 -6.90
N LEU A 106 6.23 -20.71 -7.48
CA LEU A 106 4.84 -20.78 -7.95
C LEU A 106 3.85 -20.41 -6.84
N GLY A 107 2.96 -19.45 -7.13
CA GLY A 107 1.92 -18.98 -6.22
C GLY A 107 2.39 -18.07 -5.08
N SER A 108 3.67 -17.65 -5.02
CA SER A 108 4.13 -16.76 -3.95
C SER A 108 5.42 -15.99 -4.22
N ALA A 109 5.46 -14.75 -3.73
CA ALA A 109 6.67 -13.93 -3.67
C ALA A 109 6.95 -13.47 -2.23
N LYS A 110 8.21 -13.25 -1.90
CA LYS A 110 8.68 -12.62 -0.66
C LYS A 110 9.79 -11.65 -1.04
N GLY A 111 9.70 -10.42 -0.59
CA GLY A 111 10.72 -9.42 -0.89
C GLY A 111 10.94 -8.45 0.25
N LYS A 112 11.94 -7.60 0.07
CA LYS A 112 12.24 -6.45 0.93
C LYS A 112 12.13 -5.19 0.09
N ILE A 113 11.50 -4.17 0.65
CA ILE A 113 11.39 -2.83 0.07
C ILE A 113 12.46 -1.96 0.72
N GLY A 114 13.22 -1.22 -0.09
CA GLY A 114 14.23 -0.27 0.39
C GLY A 114 13.58 0.90 1.13
N HIS A 115 14.27 1.41 2.17
CA HIS A 115 13.74 2.39 3.12
C HIS A 115 14.08 3.86 2.77
N GLU A 116 14.66 4.13 1.60
CA GLU A 116 15.15 5.49 1.27
C GLU A 116 14.09 6.37 0.58
N LEU A 117 12.81 6.15 0.87
CA LEU A 117 11.72 6.73 0.07
C LEU A 117 11.30 8.14 0.53
N GLU A 118 11.56 8.53 1.77
CA GLU A 118 11.19 9.84 2.33
C GLU A 118 12.30 10.38 3.25
N SER A 119 12.59 11.67 3.15
CA SER A 119 13.44 12.34 4.13
C SER A 119 12.66 12.60 5.42
N GLN A 120 13.37 12.79 6.53
CA GLN A 120 12.73 13.13 7.81
C GLN A 120 11.91 14.43 7.73
N GLU A 121 12.35 15.38 6.90
CA GLU A 121 11.64 16.63 6.64
C GLU A 121 10.33 16.42 5.85
N ASP A 122 10.31 15.46 4.90
CA ASP A 122 9.10 15.12 4.15
C ASP A 122 8.02 14.51 5.07
N LEU A 123 8.44 13.65 6.00
CA LEU A 123 7.55 13.03 6.99
C LEU A 123 6.94 14.04 7.96
N GLU A 124 7.70 15.06 8.36
CA GLU A 124 7.23 16.13 9.26
C GLU A 124 6.21 17.06 8.57
N ASN A 125 6.42 17.34 7.29
CA ASN A 125 5.54 18.23 6.52
C ASN A 125 4.30 17.52 5.97
N HIS A 126 4.42 16.22 5.64
CA HIS A 126 3.37 15.41 5.04
C HIS A 126 3.34 14.00 5.66
N PRO A 127 2.71 13.83 6.84
CA PRO A 127 2.67 12.55 7.52
C PRO A 127 1.74 11.58 6.76
N LEU A 128 2.33 10.80 5.85
CA LEU A 128 1.66 9.67 5.21
C LEU A 128 1.86 8.42 6.07
N LEU A 129 0.88 7.50 6.05
CA LEU A 129 1.05 6.19 6.69
C LEU A 129 2.13 5.34 5.99
N PHE A 130 2.34 5.58 4.69
CA PHE A 130 3.39 4.99 3.87
C PHE A 130 3.57 5.82 2.60
N HIS A 131 4.78 5.86 2.06
CA HIS A 131 5.04 6.47 0.75
C HIS A 131 4.29 5.67 -0.36
N PRO A 132 3.60 6.31 -1.33
CA PRO A 132 2.85 5.59 -2.37
C PRO A 132 3.67 4.56 -3.15
N ALA A 133 4.96 4.85 -3.36
CA ALA A 133 5.87 3.91 -4.01
C ALA A 133 6.13 2.63 -3.21
N MET A 134 5.97 2.63 -1.87
CA MET A 134 6.04 1.40 -1.08
C MET A 134 4.88 0.46 -1.41
N LEU A 135 3.67 1.01 -1.49
CA LEU A 135 2.48 0.23 -1.81
C LEU A 135 2.57 -0.30 -3.24
N ASP A 136 2.90 0.56 -4.21
CA ASP A 136 3.15 0.12 -5.58
C ASP A 136 4.25 -0.95 -5.62
N THR A 137 5.29 -0.78 -4.79
CA THR A 137 6.37 -1.77 -4.67
C THR A 137 5.92 -3.14 -4.19
N SER A 138 4.97 -3.18 -3.28
CA SER A 138 4.38 -4.44 -2.82
C SER A 138 3.54 -5.13 -3.90
N ILE A 139 2.94 -4.36 -4.82
CA ILE A 139 2.07 -4.87 -5.88
C ILE A 139 2.91 -5.46 -7.01
N HIS A 140 3.84 -4.69 -7.61
CA HIS A 140 4.61 -5.22 -8.73
C HIS A 140 5.50 -6.40 -8.34
N ALA A 141 5.94 -6.52 -7.09
CA ALA A 141 6.63 -7.72 -6.57
C ALA A 141 5.86 -9.05 -6.77
N LEU A 142 4.56 -8.99 -7.07
CA LEU A 142 3.72 -10.13 -7.42
C LEU A 142 3.86 -10.56 -8.90
N PHE A 143 4.21 -9.65 -9.80
CA PHE A 143 4.51 -9.90 -11.22
C PHE A 143 5.83 -10.61 -11.38
#